data_AF-A0A8S1LWM6-F1
#
_entry.id   AF-A0A8S1LWM6-F1
#
_cell.length_a   1.000
_cell.length_b   1.000
_cell.length_c   1.000
_cell.angle_alpha   90.00
_cell.angle_beta   90.00
_cell.angle_gamma   90.00
#
_symmetry.space_group_name_H-M   'P 1'
#
loop_
_entity.id
_entity.type
_entity.pdbx_description
1 polymer ?
#
loop_
_entity_poly.entity_id
_entity_poly.type
_entity_poly.pdbx_seq_one_letter_code
_entity_poly.pdbx_strand_id
1 'polypeptide(L)'
;MLLSKQNYDDFQQYNIHKTMKQEQFQIKQMKQEVMKTSLEEQRYIQEEMKRRNYELKQKEDNDEIQRIQMLNKELADQQKQKKLQTKESLSKKYSEIIDQRNSILNQKRNEDLNIENQIIDSAQKALQEERQNQLQKKLLQRQIYDEQMKLVEEKKQKERLNKDQERVLFQEYAIKDQQRIIQQEEDYKKYYQRLAERNEHLQDIYRKNVDDPKSSLDYIINKQVKEKMDREQEEIKSKRQHDRNIKDQYLNTLSLQLKEKEQRKKDYDLQAAQNKQEIRRAAESFNDEQQKEKRKKREFQSQYYDQLTNLGNGYNQQDKQIENLSLSQSQVYNPLTNPNPNQIQNPYILRQLGINKSNHIQSPQQSQSKLAQLGQSSLFK
;
A
#
# COMPACT_ATOMS: atom_id res chain seq x y z
N MET A 1 -50.04 -7.49 183.47
CA MET A 1 -50.44 -7.17 182.07
C MET A 1 -49.21 -6.90 181.19
N LEU A 2 -48.43 -7.94 180.85
CA LEU A 2 -47.34 -7.80 179.84
C LEU A 2 -47.33 -8.98 178.83
N LEU A 3 -47.74 -10.18 179.24
CA LEU A 3 -47.73 -11.38 178.37
C LEU A 3 -48.81 -11.42 177.27
N SER A 4 -49.83 -10.56 177.29
CA SER A 4 -50.91 -10.59 176.28
C SER A 4 -50.67 -9.70 175.06
N LYS A 5 -49.76 -8.72 175.14
CA LYS A 5 -49.43 -7.84 174.00
C LYS A 5 -48.45 -8.50 173.01
N GLN A 6 -47.46 -9.23 173.53
CA GLN A 6 -46.45 -9.94 172.72
C GLN A 6 -47.07 -10.99 171.77
N ASN A 7 -48.04 -11.77 172.25
CA ASN A 7 -48.70 -12.79 171.43
C ASN A 7 -49.59 -12.22 170.31
N TYR A 8 -50.07 -10.99 170.43
CA TYR A 8 -50.87 -10.34 169.38
C TYR A 8 -49.98 -9.75 168.28
N ASP A 9 -48.86 -9.13 168.67
CA ASP A 9 -47.88 -8.57 167.73
C ASP A 9 -47.20 -9.67 166.90
N ASP A 10 -46.85 -10.82 167.50
CA ASP A 10 -46.25 -11.96 166.79
C ASP A 10 -47.21 -12.57 165.75
N PHE A 11 -48.51 -12.62 166.04
CA PHE A 11 -49.53 -13.12 165.10
C PHE A 11 -49.76 -12.16 163.93
N GLN A 12 -49.75 -10.84 164.18
CA GLN A 12 -49.85 -9.82 163.14
C GLN A 12 -48.62 -9.86 162.21
N GLN A 13 -47.41 -10.01 162.76
CA GLN A 13 -46.20 -10.16 161.95
C GLN A 13 -46.22 -11.43 161.08
N TYR A 14 -46.71 -12.55 161.63
CA TYR A 14 -46.87 -13.78 160.84
C TYR A 14 -47.84 -13.60 159.67
N ASN A 15 -48.97 -12.92 159.88
CA ASN A 15 -49.94 -12.66 158.80
C ASN A 15 -49.36 -11.75 157.71
N ILE A 16 -48.65 -10.68 158.08
CA ILE A 16 -47.96 -9.80 157.13
C ILE A 16 -46.90 -10.57 156.33
N HIS A 17 -46.14 -11.44 157.00
CA HIS A 17 -45.12 -12.24 156.32
C HIS A 17 -45.74 -13.28 155.37
N LYS A 18 -46.88 -13.86 155.76
CA LYS A 18 -47.64 -14.80 154.93
C LYS A 18 -48.22 -14.12 153.68
N THR A 19 -48.82 -12.94 153.80
CA THR A 19 -49.34 -12.18 152.66
C THR A 19 -48.22 -11.68 151.75
N MET A 20 -47.11 -11.16 152.31
CA MET A 20 -45.92 -10.82 151.54
C MET A 20 -45.38 -12.00 150.73
N LYS A 21 -45.32 -13.20 151.30
CA LYS A 21 -44.88 -14.40 150.58
C LYS A 21 -45.84 -14.78 149.45
N GLN A 22 -47.15 -14.62 149.63
CA GLN A 22 -48.13 -14.84 148.57
C GLN A 22 -48.03 -13.80 147.44
N GLU A 23 -47.86 -12.52 147.78
CA GLU A 23 -47.64 -11.45 146.79
C GLU A 23 -46.33 -11.65 146.03
N GLN A 24 -45.24 -12.00 146.71
CA GLN A 24 -43.96 -12.34 146.07
C GLN A 24 -44.11 -13.54 145.12
N PHE A 25 -44.90 -14.54 145.49
CA PHE A 25 -45.18 -15.68 144.64
C PHE A 25 -46.00 -15.28 143.39
N GLN A 26 -47.05 -14.47 143.54
CA GLN A 26 -47.82 -13.94 142.41
C GLN A 26 -46.98 -13.07 141.48
N ILE A 27 -46.16 -12.15 142.02
CA ILE A 27 -45.25 -11.32 141.23
C ILE A 27 -44.25 -12.19 140.46
N LYS A 28 -43.74 -13.26 141.08
CA LYS A 28 -42.84 -14.20 140.42
C LYS A 28 -43.52 -14.94 139.26
N GLN A 29 -44.78 -15.36 139.44
CA GLN A 29 -45.56 -15.98 138.36
C GLN A 29 -45.83 -14.99 137.22
N MET A 30 -46.28 -13.76 137.53
CA MET A 30 -46.50 -12.73 136.51
C MET A 30 -45.22 -12.40 135.74
N LYS A 31 -44.07 -12.31 136.42
CA LYS A 31 -42.77 -12.10 135.75
C LYS A 31 -42.39 -13.26 134.84
N GLN A 32 -42.66 -14.51 135.23
CA GLN A 32 -42.45 -15.67 134.38
C GLN A 32 -43.37 -15.67 133.16
N GLU A 33 -44.63 -15.26 133.33
CA GLU A 33 -45.59 -15.20 132.24
C GLU A 33 -45.22 -14.10 131.24
N VAL A 34 -44.92 -12.88 131.69
CA VAL A 34 -44.45 -11.77 130.83
C VAL A 34 -43.16 -12.14 130.08
N MET A 35 -42.22 -12.82 130.75
CA MET A 35 -41.00 -13.30 130.11
C MET A 35 -41.29 -14.34 129.03
N LYS A 36 -42.25 -15.24 129.27
CA LYS A 36 -42.69 -16.23 128.28
C LYS A 36 -43.34 -15.54 127.07
N THR A 37 -44.23 -14.57 127.29
CA THR A 37 -44.87 -13.80 126.20
C THR A 37 -43.83 -13.04 125.38
N SER A 38 -42.89 -12.37 126.03
CA SER A 38 -41.82 -11.63 125.34
C SER A 38 -40.90 -12.55 124.50
N LEU A 39 -40.59 -13.76 125.00
CA LEU A 39 -39.83 -14.75 124.23
C LEU A 39 -40.63 -15.31 123.04
N GLU A 40 -41.94 -15.51 123.19
CA GLU A 40 -42.83 -15.93 122.11
C GLU A 40 -42.96 -14.85 121.02
N GLU A 41 -43.12 -13.58 121.40
CA GLU A 41 -43.13 -12.44 120.48
C GLU A 41 -41.80 -12.30 119.74
N GLN A 42 -40.66 -12.43 120.45
CA GLN A 42 -39.35 -12.36 119.83
C GLN A 42 -39.11 -13.51 118.84
N ARG A 43 -39.60 -14.72 119.15
CA ARG A 43 -39.59 -15.85 118.20
C ARG A 43 -40.44 -15.57 116.97
N TYR A 44 -41.65 -15.03 117.16
CA TYR A 44 -42.54 -14.70 116.05
C TYR A 44 -41.89 -13.66 115.11
N ILE A 45 -41.33 -12.58 115.65
CA ILE A 45 -40.63 -11.55 114.87
C ILE A 45 -39.43 -12.14 114.12
N GLN A 46 -38.67 -13.02 114.76
CA GLN A 46 -37.51 -13.66 114.13
C GLN A 46 -37.92 -14.60 112.99
N GLU A 47 -39.02 -15.34 113.13
CA GLU A 47 -39.57 -16.18 112.07
C GLU A 47 -40.12 -15.35 110.91
N GLU A 48 -40.80 -14.24 111.19
CA GLU A 48 -41.32 -13.32 110.17
C GLU A 48 -40.18 -12.67 109.37
N MET A 49 -39.12 -12.21 110.04
CA MET A 49 -37.92 -11.67 109.37
C MET A 49 -37.20 -12.72 108.51
N LYS A 50 -37.12 -13.97 108.97
CA LYS A 50 -36.55 -15.08 108.17
C LYS A 50 -37.39 -15.36 106.93
N ARG A 51 -38.73 -15.37 107.05
CA ARG A 51 -39.64 -15.54 105.90
C ARG A 51 -39.48 -14.41 104.90
N ARG A 52 -39.49 -13.15 105.36
CA ARG A 52 -39.32 -11.98 104.49
C ARG A 52 -37.97 -11.96 103.76
N ASN A 53 -36.88 -12.31 104.44
CA ASN A 53 -35.56 -12.42 103.79
C ASN A 53 -35.52 -13.54 102.75
N TYR A 54 -36.17 -14.67 103.03
CA TYR A 54 -36.26 -15.76 102.07
C TYR A 54 -37.07 -15.37 100.82
N GLU A 55 -38.19 -14.67 100.99
CA GLU A 55 -39.01 -14.15 99.89
C GLU A 55 -38.25 -13.11 99.05
N LEU A 56 -37.52 -12.20 99.70
CA LEU A 56 -36.68 -11.22 99.00
C LEU A 56 -35.58 -11.91 98.17
N LYS A 57 -34.90 -12.90 98.75
CA LYS A 57 -33.87 -13.66 98.05
C LYS A 57 -34.43 -14.42 96.85
N GLN A 58 -35.59 -15.07 97.00
CA GLN A 58 -36.26 -15.72 95.87
C GLN A 58 -36.64 -14.73 94.78
N LYS A 59 -37.05 -13.51 95.14
CA LYS A 59 -37.37 -12.47 94.17
C LYS A 59 -36.13 -11.99 93.41
N GLU A 60 -35.02 -11.78 94.11
CA GLU A 60 -33.73 -11.42 93.49
C GLU A 60 -33.23 -12.52 92.54
N ASP A 61 -33.27 -13.79 92.96
CA ASP A 61 -32.88 -14.93 92.13
C ASP A 61 -33.77 -15.03 90.88
N ASN A 62 -35.08 -14.82 91.02
CA ASN A 62 -36.01 -14.83 89.89
C ASN A 62 -35.76 -13.66 88.92
N ASP A 63 -35.50 -12.46 89.44
CA ASP A 63 -35.19 -11.28 88.63
C ASP A 63 -33.86 -11.47 87.86
N GLU A 64 -32.85 -12.10 88.48
CA GLU A 64 -31.58 -12.45 87.84
C GLU A 64 -31.78 -13.49 86.73
N ILE A 65 -32.54 -14.55 87.00
CA ILE A 65 -32.87 -15.57 86.00
C ILE A 65 -33.60 -14.95 84.79
N GLN A 66 -34.56 -14.04 85.03
CA GLN A 66 -35.27 -13.34 83.95
C GLN A 66 -34.31 -12.48 83.11
N ARG A 67 -33.37 -11.76 83.74
CA ARG A 67 -32.36 -10.99 83.00
C ARG A 67 -31.48 -11.88 82.14
N ILE A 68 -30.99 -12.99 82.68
CA ILE A 68 -30.17 -13.97 81.94
C ILE A 68 -30.95 -14.53 80.74
N GLN A 69 -32.23 -14.88 80.92
CA GLN A 69 -33.08 -15.37 79.83
C GLN A 69 -33.27 -14.33 78.73
N MET A 70 -33.51 -13.05 79.08
CA MET A 70 -33.61 -11.98 78.09
C MET A 70 -32.30 -11.77 77.32
N LEU A 71 -31.17 -11.75 78.02
CA LEU A 71 -29.86 -11.58 77.41
C LEU A 71 -29.53 -12.72 76.44
N ASN A 72 -29.82 -13.97 76.82
CA ASN A 72 -29.65 -15.13 75.94
C ASN A 72 -30.55 -15.08 74.71
N LYS A 73 -31.79 -14.59 74.86
CA LYS A 73 -32.73 -14.41 73.74
C LYS A 73 -32.22 -13.34 72.77
N GLU A 74 -31.77 -12.20 73.28
CA GLU A 74 -31.21 -11.12 72.47
C GLU A 74 -29.95 -11.57 71.72
N LEU A 75 -29.07 -12.33 72.38
CA LEU A 75 -27.85 -12.86 71.79
C LEU A 75 -28.16 -13.90 70.69
N ALA A 76 -29.19 -14.72 70.87
CA ALA A 76 -29.68 -15.66 69.85
C ALA A 76 -30.28 -14.93 68.64
N ASP A 77 -31.04 -13.85 68.87
CA ASP A 77 -31.63 -13.04 67.79
C ASP A 77 -30.56 -12.27 67.01
N GLN A 78 -29.54 -11.73 67.68
CA GLN A 78 -28.36 -11.15 67.03
C GLN A 78 -27.62 -12.17 66.16
N GLN A 79 -27.44 -13.41 66.63
CA GLN A 79 -26.83 -14.48 65.84
C GLN A 79 -27.67 -14.85 64.61
N LYS A 80 -29.00 -14.90 64.75
CA LYS A 80 -29.91 -15.12 63.61
C LYS A 80 -29.79 -14.01 62.57
N GLN A 81 -29.78 -12.73 62.99
CA GLN A 81 -29.60 -11.60 62.08
C GLN A 81 -28.25 -11.65 61.36
N LYS A 82 -27.14 -11.94 62.06
CA LYS A 82 -25.82 -12.08 61.42
C LYS A 82 -25.80 -13.20 60.38
N LYS A 83 -26.43 -14.35 60.68
CA LYS A 83 -26.55 -15.45 59.71
C LYS A 83 -27.36 -15.04 58.47
N LEU A 84 -28.46 -14.30 58.66
CA LEU A 84 -29.29 -13.81 57.56
C LEU A 84 -28.51 -12.83 56.67
N GLN A 85 -27.84 -11.84 57.27
CA GLN A 85 -27.00 -10.87 56.57
C GLN A 85 -25.87 -11.55 55.79
N THR A 86 -25.23 -12.55 56.40
CA THR A 86 -24.17 -13.33 55.73
C THR A 86 -24.74 -14.09 54.54
N LYS A 87 -25.93 -14.70 54.67
CA LYS A 87 -26.61 -15.41 53.57
C LYS A 87 -26.98 -14.46 52.43
N GLU A 88 -27.51 -13.29 52.73
CA GLU A 88 -27.82 -12.26 51.73
C GLU A 88 -26.57 -11.73 51.02
N SER A 89 -25.49 -11.47 51.76
CA SER A 89 -24.21 -11.04 51.19
C SER A 89 -23.62 -12.12 50.28
N LEU A 90 -23.65 -13.39 50.69
CA LEU A 90 -23.21 -14.50 49.85
C LEU A 90 -24.09 -14.64 48.61
N SER A 91 -25.41 -14.51 48.74
CA SER A 91 -26.33 -14.54 47.60
C SER A 91 -26.02 -13.45 46.58
N LYS A 92 -25.73 -12.22 47.04
CA LYS A 92 -25.33 -11.11 46.16
C LYS A 92 -24.00 -11.39 45.45
N LYS A 93 -23.01 -11.92 46.16
CA LYS A 93 -21.74 -12.32 45.53
C LYS A 93 -21.93 -13.40 44.48
N TYR A 94 -22.79 -14.40 44.73
CA TYR A 94 -23.07 -15.43 43.74
C TYR A 94 -23.77 -14.86 42.49
N SER A 95 -24.73 -13.95 42.64
CA SER A 95 -25.34 -13.29 41.48
C SER A 95 -24.32 -12.47 40.69
N GLU A 96 -23.46 -11.70 41.35
CA GLU A 96 -22.40 -10.92 40.70
C GLU A 96 -21.44 -11.82 39.90
N ILE A 97 -21.06 -12.98 40.44
CA ILE A 97 -20.21 -13.95 39.73
C ILE A 97 -20.91 -14.49 38.48
N ILE A 98 -22.21 -14.78 38.57
CA ILE A 98 -23.00 -15.27 37.43
C ILE A 98 -23.10 -14.18 36.36
N ASP A 99 -23.37 -12.93 36.74
CA ASP A 99 -23.48 -11.81 35.82
C ASP A 99 -22.16 -11.53 35.11
N GLN A 100 -21.03 -11.55 35.84
CA GLN A 100 -19.70 -11.42 35.26
C GLN A 100 -19.39 -12.56 34.28
N ARG A 101 -19.71 -13.81 34.65
CA ARG A 101 -19.52 -14.96 33.76
C ARG A 101 -20.32 -14.82 32.47
N ASN A 102 -21.58 -14.39 32.57
CA ASN A 102 -22.44 -14.17 31.40
C ASN A 102 -21.91 -13.03 30.52
N SER A 103 -21.40 -11.96 31.13
CA SER A 103 -20.75 -10.86 30.40
C SER A 103 -19.55 -11.35 29.59
N ILE A 104 -18.65 -12.12 30.22
CA ILE A 104 -17.46 -12.69 29.56
C ILE A 104 -17.85 -13.63 28.41
N LEU A 105 -18.85 -14.50 28.63
CA LEU A 105 -19.34 -15.41 27.58
C LEU A 105 -19.91 -14.65 26.38
N ASN A 106 -20.67 -13.59 26.63
CA ASN A 106 -21.24 -12.76 25.56
C ASN A 106 -20.15 -11.96 24.82
N GLN A 107 -19.15 -11.43 25.52
CA GLN A 107 -17.99 -10.78 24.89
C GLN A 107 -17.26 -11.75 23.98
N LYS A 108 -16.92 -12.95 24.48
CA LYS A 108 -16.23 -13.96 23.68
C LYS A 108 -17.05 -14.39 22.45
N ARG A 109 -18.37 -14.59 22.61
CA ARG A 109 -19.25 -14.91 21.47
C ARG A 109 -19.23 -13.79 20.41
N ASN A 110 -19.23 -12.52 20.82
CA ASN A 110 -19.17 -11.40 19.89
C ASN A 110 -17.80 -11.29 19.20
N GLU A 111 -16.71 -11.57 19.92
CA GLU A 111 -15.36 -11.65 19.35
C GLU A 111 -15.25 -12.77 18.31
N ASP A 112 -15.73 -13.98 18.65
CA ASP A 112 -15.74 -15.13 17.74
C ASP A 112 -16.55 -14.82 16.46
N LEU A 113 -17.74 -14.21 16.59
CA LEU A 113 -18.55 -13.77 15.45
C LEU A 113 -17.86 -12.69 14.59
N ASN A 114 -17.13 -11.77 15.22
CA ASN A 114 -16.39 -10.74 14.49
C ASN A 114 -15.22 -11.35 13.71
N ILE A 115 -14.50 -12.30 14.30
CA ILE A 115 -13.43 -13.05 13.62
C ILE A 115 -14.01 -13.85 12.45
N GLU A 116 -15.14 -14.54 12.65
CA GLU A 116 -15.80 -15.31 11.60
C GLU A 116 -16.22 -14.42 10.42
N ASN A 117 -16.81 -13.26 10.70
CA ASN A 117 -17.17 -12.28 9.67
C ASN A 117 -15.93 -11.76 8.91
N GLN A 118 -14.84 -11.45 9.62
CA GLN A 118 -13.58 -11.02 8.97
C GLN A 118 -13.00 -12.11 8.06
N ILE A 119 -13.09 -13.38 8.47
CA ILE A 119 -12.66 -14.51 7.64
C ILE A 119 -13.55 -14.62 6.39
N ILE A 120 -14.87 -14.50 6.53
CA ILE A 120 -15.82 -14.52 5.42
C ILE A 120 -15.54 -13.38 4.44
N ASP A 121 -15.38 -12.15 4.91
CA ASP A 121 -15.11 -10.98 4.07
C ASP A 121 -13.78 -11.13 3.32
N SER A 122 -12.74 -11.60 4.00
CA SER A 122 -11.43 -11.88 3.40
C SER A 122 -11.53 -12.94 2.30
N ALA A 123 -12.25 -14.03 2.55
CA ALA A 123 -12.47 -15.08 1.57
C ALA A 123 -13.27 -14.59 0.36
N GLN A 124 -14.29 -13.75 0.56
CA GLN A 124 -15.06 -13.14 -0.53
C GLN A 124 -14.21 -12.22 -1.39
N LYS A 125 -13.36 -11.40 -0.77
CA LYS A 125 -12.43 -10.52 -1.48
C LYS A 125 -11.43 -11.32 -2.31
N ALA A 126 -10.83 -12.36 -1.73
CA ALA A 126 -9.91 -13.25 -2.44
C ALA A 126 -10.59 -13.93 -3.64
N LEU A 127 -11.83 -14.39 -3.49
CA LEU A 127 -12.61 -14.98 -4.57
C LEU A 127 -12.89 -13.97 -5.70
N GLN A 128 -13.17 -12.71 -5.35
CA GLN A 128 -13.40 -11.65 -6.33
C GLN A 128 -12.12 -11.31 -7.10
N GLU A 129 -10.98 -11.22 -6.42
CA GLU A 129 -9.66 -11.02 -7.03
C GLU A 129 -9.30 -12.19 -7.97
N GLU A 130 -9.57 -13.43 -7.57
CA GLU A 130 -9.34 -14.60 -8.42
C GLU A 130 -10.18 -14.55 -9.70
N ARG A 131 -11.48 -14.20 -9.59
CA ARG A 131 -12.37 -14.04 -10.75
C ARG A 131 -11.88 -12.94 -11.70
N GLN A 132 -11.39 -11.82 -11.18
CA GLN A 132 -10.81 -10.75 -11.99
C GLN A 132 -9.55 -11.22 -12.72
N ASN A 133 -8.65 -11.91 -12.03
CA ASN A 133 -7.44 -12.47 -12.62
C ASN A 133 -7.75 -13.49 -13.73
N GLN A 134 -8.74 -14.37 -13.53
CA GLN A 134 -9.18 -15.31 -14.56
C GLN A 134 -9.75 -14.58 -15.79
N LEU A 135 -10.52 -13.51 -15.59
CA LEU A 135 -11.10 -12.73 -16.67
C LEU A 135 -10.03 -11.97 -17.47
N GLN A 136 -9.06 -11.38 -16.77
CA GLN A 136 -7.90 -10.73 -17.40
C GLN A 136 -7.06 -11.73 -18.20
N LYS A 137 -6.82 -12.93 -17.65
CA LYS A 137 -6.11 -14.01 -18.36
C LYS A 137 -6.83 -14.44 -19.64
N LYS A 138 -8.16 -14.57 -19.61
CA LYS A 138 -8.97 -14.89 -20.80
C LYS A 138 -8.90 -13.78 -21.85
N LEU A 139 -8.99 -12.51 -21.43
CA LEU A 139 -8.85 -11.37 -22.34
C LEU A 139 -7.48 -11.34 -23.01
N LEU A 140 -6.41 -11.56 -22.24
CA LEU A 140 -5.04 -11.61 -22.77
C LEU A 140 -4.86 -12.76 -23.78
N GLN A 141 -5.37 -13.95 -23.47
CA GLN A 141 -5.35 -15.08 -24.41
C GLN A 141 -6.09 -14.77 -25.71
N ARG A 142 -7.23 -14.09 -25.64
CA ARG A 142 -7.97 -13.65 -26.82
C ARG A 142 -7.18 -12.64 -27.64
N GLN A 143 -6.54 -11.66 -27.01
CA GLN A 143 -5.69 -10.68 -27.70
C GLN A 143 -4.53 -11.36 -28.42
N ILE A 144 -3.84 -12.30 -27.77
CA ILE A 144 -2.75 -13.07 -28.38
C ILE A 144 -3.25 -13.85 -29.61
N TYR A 145 -4.41 -14.49 -29.49
CA TYR A 145 -5.01 -15.23 -30.61
C TYR A 145 -5.37 -14.31 -31.78
N ASP A 146 -6.02 -13.18 -31.51
CA ASP A 146 -6.42 -12.21 -32.54
C ASP A 146 -5.19 -11.64 -33.26
N GLU A 147 -4.10 -11.36 -32.54
CA GLU A 147 -2.83 -10.89 -33.12
C GLU A 147 -2.15 -11.97 -33.99
N GLN A 148 -2.14 -13.23 -33.53
CA GLN A 148 -1.64 -14.36 -34.32
C GLN A 148 -2.44 -14.53 -35.62
N MET A 149 -3.77 -14.42 -35.55
CA MET A 149 -4.62 -14.51 -36.73
C MET A 149 -4.36 -13.38 -37.72
N LYS A 150 -4.18 -12.15 -37.23
CA LYS A 150 -3.82 -11.00 -38.06
C LYS A 150 -2.48 -11.22 -38.78
N LEU A 151 -1.46 -11.73 -38.09
CA LEU A 151 -0.17 -12.05 -38.71
C LEU A 151 -0.28 -13.13 -39.78
N VAL A 152 -1.13 -14.14 -39.58
CA VAL A 152 -1.39 -15.17 -40.59
C VAL A 152 -2.07 -14.58 -41.83
N GLU A 153 -3.04 -13.69 -41.65
CA GLU A 153 -3.71 -13.00 -42.75
C GLU A 153 -2.75 -12.10 -43.54
N GLU A 154 -1.92 -11.31 -42.85
CA GLU A 154 -0.89 -10.47 -43.48
C GLU A 154 0.10 -11.33 -44.29
N LYS A 155 0.53 -12.48 -43.75
CA LYS A 155 1.41 -13.42 -44.47
C LYS A 155 0.73 -13.97 -45.73
N LYS A 156 -0.55 -14.36 -45.66
CA LYS A 156 -1.32 -14.85 -46.82
C LYS A 156 -1.48 -13.77 -47.88
N GLN A 157 -1.75 -12.52 -47.49
CA GLN A 157 -1.85 -11.40 -48.43
C GLN A 157 -0.52 -11.15 -49.14
N LYS A 158 0.59 -11.15 -48.40
CA LYS A 158 1.93 -10.99 -48.98
C LYS A 158 2.28 -12.12 -49.95
N GLU A 159 1.93 -13.36 -49.63
CA GLU A 159 2.14 -14.49 -50.53
C GLU A 159 1.34 -14.36 -51.83
N ARG A 160 0.07 -13.90 -51.76
CA ARG A 160 -0.74 -13.62 -52.95
C ARG A 160 -0.12 -12.53 -53.83
N LEU A 161 0.31 -11.42 -53.23
CA LEU A 161 0.98 -10.33 -53.95
C LEU A 161 2.25 -10.81 -54.64
N ASN A 162 3.08 -11.62 -53.97
CA ASN A 162 4.28 -12.19 -54.58
C ASN A 162 3.95 -13.10 -55.77
N LYS A 163 2.94 -13.97 -55.63
CA LYS A 163 2.48 -14.83 -56.74
C LYS A 163 1.97 -14.03 -57.93
N ASP A 164 1.24 -12.95 -57.69
CA ASP A 164 0.77 -12.05 -58.75
C ASP A 164 1.95 -11.35 -59.43
N GLN A 165 2.96 -10.89 -58.69
CA GLN A 165 4.19 -10.32 -59.24
C GLN A 165 4.97 -11.33 -60.09
N GLU A 166 5.14 -12.57 -59.61
CA GLU A 166 5.79 -13.64 -60.37
C GLU A 166 5.05 -13.93 -61.68
N ARG A 167 3.71 -13.94 -61.65
CA ARG A 167 2.89 -14.14 -62.85
C ARG A 167 3.07 -13.01 -63.86
N VAL A 168 3.09 -11.75 -63.41
CA VAL A 168 3.33 -10.59 -64.27
C VAL A 168 4.72 -10.66 -64.90
N LEU A 169 5.75 -10.95 -64.10
CA LEU A 169 7.12 -11.11 -64.60
C LEU A 169 7.21 -12.21 -65.66
N PHE A 170 6.59 -13.37 -65.41
CA PHE A 170 6.56 -14.46 -66.38
C PHE A 170 5.88 -14.05 -67.70
N GLN A 171 4.77 -13.32 -67.63
CA GLN A 171 4.10 -12.78 -68.82
C GLN A 171 4.97 -11.78 -69.57
N GLU A 172 5.66 -10.87 -68.88
CA GLU A 172 6.59 -9.93 -69.51
C GLU A 172 7.75 -10.64 -70.21
N TYR A 173 8.32 -11.69 -69.60
CA TYR A 173 9.36 -12.50 -70.24
C TYR A 173 8.84 -13.21 -71.49
N ALA A 174 7.63 -13.78 -71.44
CA ALA A 174 7.02 -14.42 -72.59
C ALA A 174 6.77 -13.43 -73.74
N ILE A 175 6.30 -12.21 -73.45
CA ILE A 175 6.10 -11.15 -74.44
C ILE A 175 7.44 -10.73 -75.06
N LYS A 176 8.48 -10.52 -74.24
CA LYS A 176 9.82 -10.17 -74.74
C LYS A 176 10.41 -11.26 -75.63
N ASP A 177 10.22 -12.52 -75.28
CA ASP A 177 10.72 -13.63 -76.09
C ASP A 177 9.95 -13.77 -77.41
N GLN A 178 8.62 -13.59 -77.39
CA GLN A 178 7.83 -13.48 -78.62
C GLN A 178 8.30 -12.33 -79.52
N GLN A 179 8.54 -11.14 -78.96
CA GLN A 179 9.09 -10.01 -79.71
C GLN A 179 10.45 -10.33 -80.32
N ARG A 180 11.32 -11.03 -79.58
CA ARG A 180 12.63 -11.49 -80.08
C ARG A 180 12.47 -12.46 -81.24
N ILE A 181 11.55 -13.43 -81.15
CA ILE A 181 11.28 -14.39 -82.22
C ILE A 181 10.76 -13.66 -83.47
N ILE A 182 9.79 -12.75 -83.31
CA ILE A 182 9.27 -11.94 -84.42
C ILE A 182 10.38 -11.13 -85.09
N GLN A 183 11.24 -10.49 -84.29
CA GLN A 183 12.37 -9.72 -84.83
C GLN A 183 13.33 -10.62 -85.62
N GLN A 184 13.64 -11.82 -85.11
CA GLN A 184 14.48 -12.78 -85.82
C GLN A 184 13.85 -13.21 -87.15
N GLU A 185 12.54 -13.50 -87.16
CA GLU A 185 11.81 -13.83 -88.39
C GLU A 185 11.84 -12.68 -89.41
N GLU A 186 11.64 -11.45 -88.96
CA GLU A 186 11.76 -10.26 -89.83
C GLU A 186 13.18 -10.09 -90.38
N ASP A 187 14.20 -10.30 -89.55
CA ASP A 187 15.60 -10.20 -89.97
C ASP A 187 15.95 -11.28 -91.00
N TYR A 188 15.45 -12.51 -90.82
CA TYR A 188 15.59 -13.57 -91.82
C TYR A 188 14.87 -13.20 -93.13
N LYS A 189 13.64 -12.67 -93.07
CA LYS A 189 12.92 -12.20 -94.28
C LYS A 189 13.72 -11.12 -95.02
N LYS A 190 14.23 -10.12 -94.28
CA LYS A 190 15.09 -9.07 -94.85
C LYS A 190 16.37 -9.63 -95.44
N TYR A 191 16.99 -10.61 -94.78
CA TYR A 191 18.18 -11.27 -95.29
C TYR A 191 17.93 -11.94 -96.65
N TYR A 192 16.87 -12.76 -96.76
CA TYR A 192 16.53 -13.42 -98.03
C TYR A 192 16.10 -12.44 -99.11
N GLN A 193 15.38 -11.38 -98.75
CA GLN A 193 15.04 -10.30 -99.69
C GLN A 193 16.30 -9.62 -100.23
N ARG A 194 17.24 -9.21 -99.35
CA ARG A 194 18.53 -8.64 -99.77
C ARG A 194 19.35 -9.60 -100.61
N LEU A 195 19.27 -10.91 -100.33
CA LEU A 195 19.95 -11.93 -101.13
C LEU A 195 19.38 -11.99 -102.55
N ALA A 196 18.05 -11.93 -102.69
CA ALA A 196 17.37 -11.87 -103.98
C ALA A 196 17.73 -10.58 -104.74
N GLU A 197 17.61 -9.41 -104.09
CA GLU A 197 18.00 -8.10 -104.65
C GLU A 197 19.48 -8.09 -105.08
N ARG A 198 20.37 -8.69 -104.28
CA ARG A 198 21.80 -8.81 -104.62
C ARG A 198 22.01 -9.68 -105.85
N ASN A 199 21.26 -10.77 -105.99
CA ASN A 199 21.38 -11.65 -107.15
C ASN A 199 20.89 -10.95 -108.43
N GLU A 200 19.76 -10.25 -108.35
CA GLU A 200 19.25 -9.40 -109.44
C GLU A 200 20.25 -8.30 -109.80
N HIS A 201 20.77 -7.58 -108.80
CA HIS A 201 21.77 -6.52 -109.02
C HIS A 201 23.07 -7.05 -109.65
N LEU A 202 23.53 -8.25 -109.24
CA LEU A 202 24.70 -8.88 -109.85
C LEU A 202 24.43 -9.25 -111.31
N GLN A 203 23.26 -9.80 -111.64
CA GLN A 203 22.87 -10.08 -113.03
C GLN A 203 22.81 -8.79 -113.86
N ASP A 204 22.27 -7.71 -113.31
CA ASP A 204 22.26 -6.39 -113.93
C ASP A 204 23.66 -5.83 -114.15
N ILE A 205 24.56 -5.96 -113.17
CA ILE A 205 25.97 -5.58 -113.31
C ILE A 205 26.63 -6.42 -114.42
N TYR A 206 26.42 -7.73 -114.46
CA TYR A 206 26.96 -8.58 -115.52
C TYR A 206 26.50 -8.14 -116.90
N ARG A 207 25.20 -7.81 -117.07
CA ARG A 207 24.67 -7.27 -118.33
C ARG A 207 25.31 -5.92 -118.68
N LYS A 208 25.30 -4.96 -117.74
CA LYS A 208 25.83 -3.61 -117.97
C LYS A 208 27.35 -3.57 -118.18
N ASN A 209 28.12 -4.44 -117.51
CA ASN A 209 29.57 -4.51 -117.69
C ASN A 209 29.97 -5.10 -119.04
N VAL A 210 29.13 -5.94 -119.64
CA VAL A 210 29.34 -6.47 -120.99
C VAL A 210 29.01 -5.41 -122.05
N ASP A 211 27.97 -4.61 -121.81
CA ASP A 211 27.47 -3.63 -122.79
C ASP A 211 28.14 -2.23 -122.69
N ASP A 212 28.50 -1.74 -121.50
CA ASP A 212 29.17 -0.44 -121.26
C ASP A 212 30.00 -0.40 -119.94
N PRO A 213 31.27 -0.84 -119.96
CA PRO A 213 32.10 -0.97 -118.77
C PRO A 213 32.52 0.36 -118.11
N LYS A 214 32.50 1.48 -118.85
CA LYS A 214 32.94 2.78 -118.33
C LYS A 214 31.91 3.38 -117.38
N SER A 215 30.64 3.37 -117.78
CA SER A 215 29.52 3.86 -116.97
C SER A 215 29.35 3.09 -115.66
N SER A 216 29.61 1.77 -115.69
CA SER A 216 29.55 0.92 -114.49
C SER A 216 30.64 1.25 -113.47
N LEU A 217 31.87 1.52 -113.92
CA LEU A 217 32.97 1.95 -113.04
C LEU A 217 32.66 3.29 -112.36
N ASP A 218 32.14 4.26 -113.11
CA ASP A 218 31.76 5.56 -112.56
C ASP A 218 30.62 5.43 -111.53
N TYR A 219 29.65 4.54 -111.76
CA TYR A 219 28.60 4.22 -110.78
C TYR A 219 29.16 3.61 -109.49
N ILE A 220 30.09 2.66 -109.58
CA ILE A 220 30.72 2.01 -108.41
C ILE A 220 31.50 3.03 -107.58
N ILE A 221 32.29 3.90 -108.23
CA ILE A 221 33.08 4.94 -107.55
C ILE A 221 32.16 5.91 -106.82
N ASN A 222 31.12 6.42 -107.50
CA ASN A 222 30.17 7.36 -106.89
C ASN A 222 29.42 6.74 -105.71
N LYS A 223 29.06 5.45 -105.81
CA LYS A 223 28.43 4.71 -104.70
C LYS A 223 29.37 4.60 -103.50
N GLN A 224 30.65 4.28 -103.71
CA GLN A 224 31.64 4.20 -102.63
C GLN A 224 31.88 5.56 -101.95
N VAL A 225 31.94 6.65 -102.72
CA VAL A 225 32.06 8.01 -102.17
C VAL A 225 30.85 8.35 -101.29
N LYS A 226 29.64 8.03 -101.76
CA LYS A 226 28.41 8.26 -100.99
C LYS A 226 28.35 7.43 -99.71
N GLU A 227 28.65 6.13 -99.79
CA GLU A 227 28.69 5.26 -98.60
C GLU A 227 29.70 5.72 -97.55
N LYS A 228 30.85 6.27 -97.97
CA LYS A 228 31.84 6.82 -97.05
C LYS A 228 31.29 8.06 -96.33
N MET A 229 30.65 8.96 -97.07
CA MET A 229 30.03 10.16 -96.53
C MET A 229 28.89 9.84 -95.55
N ASP A 230 28.05 8.86 -95.88
CA ASP A 230 26.94 8.43 -95.03
C ASP A 230 27.46 7.79 -93.72
N ARG A 231 28.52 6.95 -93.78
CA ARG A 231 29.16 6.39 -92.58
C ARG A 231 29.75 7.46 -91.66
N GLU A 232 30.42 8.46 -92.22
CA GLU A 232 30.97 9.56 -91.43
C GLU A 232 29.86 10.36 -90.72
N GLN A 233 28.71 10.57 -91.37
CA GLN A 233 27.55 11.23 -90.74
C GLN A 233 26.92 10.38 -89.62
N GLU A 234 26.79 9.06 -89.81
CA GLU A 234 26.26 8.17 -88.78
C GLU A 234 27.16 8.12 -87.55
N GLU A 235 28.49 8.12 -87.73
CA GLU A 235 29.44 8.14 -86.62
C GLU A 235 29.31 9.44 -85.79
N ILE A 236 29.16 10.60 -86.46
CA ILE A 236 28.94 11.88 -85.78
C ILE A 236 27.61 11.88 -85.00
N LYS A 237 26.53 11.33 -85.59
CA LYS A 237 25.23 11.22 -84.90
C LYS A 237 25.35 10.32 -83.66
N SER A 238 26.01 9.17 -83.79
CA SER A 238 26.22 8.23 -82.70
C SER A 238 27.01 8.86 -81.54
N LYS A 239 28.12 9.57 -81.85
CA LYS A 239 28.90 10.31 -80.84
C LYS A 239 28.06 11.36 -80.11
N ARG A 240 27.28 12.17 -80.84
CA ARG A 240 26.40 13.19 -80.23
C ARG A 240 25.33 12.57 -79.32
N GLN A 241 24.79 11.42 -79.69
CA GLN A 241 23.79 10.72 -78.88
C GLN A 241 24.41 10.11 -77.63
N HIS A 242 25.62 9.55 -77.74
CA HIS A 242 26.38 9.05 -76.58
C HIS A 242 26.66 10.16 -75.56
N ASP A 243 27.12 11.33 -76.02
CA ASP A 243 27.37 12.50 -75.16
C ASP A 243 26.11 12.99 -74.43
N ARG A 244 24.94 12.94 -75.09
CA ARG A 244 23.66 13.27 -74.46
C ARG A 244 23.31 12.28 -73.35
N ASN A 245 23.45 10.98 -73.61
CA ASN A 245 23.17 9.95 -72.62
C ASN A 245 24.05 10.09 -71.38
N ILE A 246 25.34 10.40 -71.55
CA ILE A 246 26.27 10.65 -70.43
C ILE A 246 25.80 11.86 -69.61
N LYS A 247 25.41 12.96 -70.27
CA LYS A 247 24.89 14.15 -69.57
C LYS A 247 23.62 13.85 -68.78
N ASP A 248 22.69 13.08 -69.35
CA ASP A 248 21.44 12.72 -68.68
C ASP A 248 21.68 11.81 -67.47
N GLN A 249 22.60 10.84 -67.58
CA GLN A 249 23.01 10.00 -66.45
C GLN A 249 23.62 10.83 -65.31
N TYR A 250 24.46 11.80 -65.65
CA TYR A 250 25.07 12.70 -64.67
C TYR A 250 24.00 13.56 -63.96
N LEU A 251 23.08 14.17 -64.72
CA LEU A 251 21.99 14.98 -64.17
C LEU A 251 21.06 14.17 -63.26
N ASN A 252 20.72 12.93 -63.66
CA ASN A 252 19.91 12.04 -62.84
C ASN A 252 20.60 11.70 -61.51
N THR A 253 21.89 11.36 -61.56
CA THR A 253 22.68 11.05 -60.36
C THR A 253 22.75 12.23 -59.41
N LEU A 254 22.98 13.44 -59.93
CA LEU A 254 23.00 14.67 -59.15
C LEU A 254 21.62 14.94 -58.50
N SER A 255 20.53 14.72 -59.24
CA SER A 255 19.18 14.91 -58.73
C SER A 255 18.86 13.97 -57.55
N LEU A 256 19.35 12.73 -57.61
CA LEU A 256 19.16 11.74 -56.56
C LEU A 256 19.90 12.15 -55.28
N GLN A 257 21.16 12.59 -55.41
CA GLN A 257 21.98 13.05 -54.28
C GLN A 257 21.37 14.27 -53.59
N LEU A 258 20.78 15.19 -54.35
CA LEU A 258 20.07 16.35 -53.78
C LEU A 258 18.83 15.93 -52.98
N LYS A 259 18.03 15.00 -53.50
CA LYS A 259 16.87 14.45 -52.79
C LYS A 259 17.27 13.75 -51.49
N GLU A 260 18.33 12.93 -51.51
CA GLU A 260 18.84 12.26 -50.30
C GLU A 260 19.31 13.26 -49.25
N LYS A 261 20.01 14.33 -49.67
CA LYS A 261 20.47 15.39 -48.77
C LYS A 261 19.30 16.13 -48.13
N GLU A 262 18.25 16.43 -48.89
CA GLU A 262 17.05 17.09 -48.37
C GLU A 262 16.29 16.19 -47.39
N GLN A 263 16.17 14.88 -47.70
CA GLN A 263 15.52 13.92 -46.82
C GLN A 263 16.26 13.77 -45.48
N ARG A 264 17.59 13.63 -45.51
CA ARG A 264 18.41 13.57 -44.28
C ARG A 264 18.24 14.81 -43.42
N LYS A 265 18.09 15.98 -44.04
CA LYS A 265 17.83 17.23 -43.32
C LYS A 265 16.47 17.21 -42.63
N LYS A 266 15.41 16.75 -43.31
CA LYS A 266 14.07 16.60 -42.74
C LYS A 266 14.06 15.64 -41.56
N ASP A 267 14.73 14.51 -41.68
CA ASP A 267 14.82 13.50 -40.61
C ASP A 267 15.56 14.05 -39.39
N TYR A 268 16.65 14.80 -39.60
CA TYR A 268 17.37 15.48 -38.53
C TYR A 268 16.52 16.53 -37.81
N ASP A 269 15.81 17.36 -38.58
CA ASP A 269 14.93 18.41 -38.02
C ASP A 269 13.76 17.78 -37.21
N LEU A 270 13.22 16.65 -37.67
CA LEU A 270 12.19 15.88 -36.97
C LEU A 270 12.72 15.31 -35.64
N GLN A 271 13.89 14.68 -35.66
CA GLN A 271 14.51 14.12 -34.45
C GLN A 271 14.85 15.22 -33.44
N ALA A 272 15.35 16.36 -33.91
CA ALA A 272 15.62 17.51 -33.05
C ALA A 272 14.33 18.07 -32.41
N ALA A 273 13.21 18.10 -33.14
CA ALA A 273 11.92 18.52 -32.62
C ALA A 273 11.37 17.55 -31.55
N GLN A 274 11.49 16.23 -31.79
CA GLN A 274 11.09 15.19 -30.83
C GLN A 274 11.91 15.29 -29.54
N ASN A 275 13.24 15.41 -29.64
CA ASN A 275 14.10 15.58 -28.47
C ASN A 275 13.74 16.84 -27.66
N LYS A 276 13.43 17.96 -28.32
CA LYS A 276 12.97 19.17 -27.62
C LYS A 276 11.67 18.95 -26.86
N GLN A 277 10.72 18.20 -27.44
CA GLN A 277 9.45 17.91 -26.79
C GLN A 277 9.63 16.96 -25.60
N GLU A 278 10.51 15.98 -25.72
CA GLU A 278 10.83 15.05 -24.64
C GLU A 278 11.50 15.76 -23.46
N ILE A 279 12.50 16.62 -23.73
CA ILE A 279 13.14 17.46 -22.70
C ILE A 279 12.10 18.35 -22.00
N ARG A 280 11.16 18.94 -22.74
CA ARG A 280 10.09 19.77 -22.17
C ARG A 280 9.20 18.98 -21.22
N ARG A 281 8.75 17.79 -21.64
CA ARG A 281 7.92 16.90 -20.81
C ARG A 281 8.67 16.43 -19.56
N ALA A 282 9.96 16.08 -19.69
CA ALA A 282 10.80 15.71 -18.57
C ALA A 282 10.93 16.87 -17.56
N ALA A 283 11.16 18.10 -18.04
CA ALA A 283 11.24 19.29 -17.19
C ALA A 283 9.91 19.60 -16.47
N GLU A 284 8.77 19.46 -17.16
CA GLU A 284 7.45 19.60 -16.55
C GLU A 284 7.22 18.55 -15.45
N SER A 285 7.54 17.29 -15.72
CA SER A 285 7.40 16.20 -14.74
C SER A 285 8.29 16.39 -13.50
N PHE A 286 9.52 16.87 -13.68
CA PHE A 286 10.44 17.17 -12.59
C PHE A 286 9.93 18.32 -11.71
N ASN A 287 9.34 19.35 -12.33
CA ASN A 287 8.75 20.48 -11.59
C ASN A 287 7.54 20.03 -10.75
N ASP A 288 6.68 19.18 -11.32
CA ASP A 288 5.54 18.60 -10.60
C ASP A 288 5.98 17.74 -9.41
N GLU A 289 7.05 16.95 -9.59
CA GLU A 289 7.63 16.14 -8.53
C GLU A 289 8.24 17.00 -7.42
N GLN A 290 8.98 18.06 -7.75
CA GLN A 290 9.46 19.03 -6.77
C GLN A 290 8.32 19.72 -6.00
N GLN A 291 7.22 20.08 -6.68
CA GLN A 291 6.08 20.68 -6.00
C GLN A 291 5.41 19.71 -5.03
N LYS A 292 5.24 18.44 -5.42
CA LYS A 292 4.73 17.38 -4.53
C LYS A 292 5.64 17.19 -3.32
N GLU A 293 6.96 17.17 -3.52
CA GLU A 293 7.92 17.04 -2.42
C GLU A 293 7.88 18.24 -1.46
N LYS A 294 7.76 19.47 -2.00
CA LYS A 294 7.56 20.68 -1.19
C LYS A 294 6.27 20.63 -0.38
N ARG A 295 5.16 20.11 -0.94
CA ARG A 295 3.90 19.93 -0.20
C ARG A 295 4.06 18.92 0.94
N LYS A 296 4.65 17.75 0.65
CA LYS A 296 4.96 16.73 1.67
C LYS A 296 5.82 17.28 2.82
N LYS A 297 6.84 18.08 2.51
CA LYS A 297 7.70 18.71 3.54
C LYS A 297 6.91 19.68 4.42
N ARG A 298 5.99 20.48 3.84
CA ARG A 298 5.10 21.37 4.63
C ARG A 298 4.13 20.60 5.50
N GLU A 299 3.51 19.55 4.96
CA GLU A 299 2.60 18.68 5.72
C GLU A 299 3.33 18.03 6.91
N PHE A 300 4.55 17.54 6.69
CA PHE A 300 5.37 16.95 7.74
C PHE A 300 5.76 17.98 8.82
N GLN A 301 6.13 19.21 8.42
CA GLN A 301 6.35 20.30 9.37
C GLN A 301 5.09 20.65 10.16
N SER A 302 3.92 20.73 9.52
CA SER A 302 2.65 20.99 10.20
C SER A 302 2.35 19.91 11.25
N GLN A 303 2.47 18.64 10.87
CA GLN A 303 2.27 17.52 11.78
C GLN A 303 3.25 17.55 12.96
N TYR A 304 4.50 17.93 12.72
CA TYR A 304 5.50 18.07 13.78
C TYR A 304 5.15 19.20 14.75
N TYR A 305 4.70 20.37 14.26
CA TYR A 305 4.23 21.46 15.12
C TYR A 305 2.94 21.12 15.87
N ASP A 306 2.00 20.42 15.25
CA ASP A 306 0.78 19.93 15.91
C ASP A 306 1.13 18.96 17.05
N GLN A 307 2.11 18.07 16.84
CA GLN A 307 2.61 17.17 17.88
C GLN A 307 3.28 17.92 19.03
N LEU A 308 4.10 18.95 18.74
CA LEU A 308 4.71 19.80 19.77
C LEU A 308 3.67 20.60 20.55
N THR A 309 2.64 21.11 19.88
CA THR A 309 1.55 21.87 20.52
C THR A 309 0.73 20.97 21.44
N ASN A 310 0.51 19.71 21.07
CA ASN A 310 -0.20 18.72 21.90
C ASN A 310 0.64 18.19 23.08
N LEU A 311 1.97 18.30 23.03
CA LEU A 311 2.87 18.00 24.15
C LEU A 311 3.01 19.18 25.14
N GLY A 312 2.61 20.39 24.75
CA GLY A 312 2.76 21.63 25.51
C GLY A 312 1.51 22.06 26.28
N ASN A 313 0.79 21.17 26.96
CA ASN A 313 -0.21 21.57 27.95
C ASN A 313 0.44 21.72 29.33
N GLY A 314 1.01 22.89 29.57
CA GLY A 314 1.55 23.29 30.87
C GLY A 314 2.03 24.73 30.87
N TYR A 315 1.12 25.64 31.23
CA TYR A 315 1.37 27.00 31.76
C TYR A 315 2.36 27.90 30.99
N ASN A 316 1.82 28.76 30.13
CA ASN A 316 1.80 30.23 30.31
C ASN A 316 1.39 30.90 29.00
N GLN A 317 0.28 31.64 29.05
CA GLN A 317 -0.01 32.69 28.08
C GLN A 317 0.96 33.84 28.37
N GLN A 318 1.91 34.07 27.46
CA GLN A 318 2.38 35.42 27.14
C GLN A 318 3.24 35.36 25.87
N ASP A 319 2.76 36.10 24.87
CA ASP A 319 3.51 36.77 23.82
C ASP A 319 4.74 36.06 23.24
N LYS A 320 4.53 35.48 22.06
CA LYS A 320 5.39 35.72 20.90
C LYS A 320 4.59 35.45 19.64
N GLN A 321 4.03 36.51 19.08
CA GLN A 321 3.78 36.55 17.64
C GLN A 321 5.12 36.24 16.98
N ILE A 322 5.22 35.07 16.35
CA ILE A 322 6.28 34.82 15.37
C ILE A 322 5.91 35.74 14.22
N GLU A 323 6.52 36.93 14.21
CA GLU A 323 6.58 37.77 13.02
C GLU A 323 6.92 36.87 11.85
N ASN A 324 6.04 36.86 10.85
CA ASN A 324 6.40 36.49 9.50
C ASN A 324 7.53 37.44 9.08
N LEU A 325 8.78 37.08 9.38
CA LEU A 325 9.93 37.59 8.67
C LEU A 325 9.63 37.30 7.21
N SER A 326 9.30 38.36 6.48
CA SER A 326 9.36 38.37 5.03
C SER A 326 10.74 37.83 4.68
N LEU A 327 10.77 36.59 4.18
CA LEU A 327 11.95 36.01 3.59
C LEU A 327 12.23 36.86 2.36
N SER A 328 12.99 37.94 2.58
CA SER A 328 13.58 38.77 1.56
C SER A 328 14.22 37.82 0.56
N GLN A 329 13.91 38.05 -0.72
CA GLN A 329 14.35 37.27 -1.86
C GLN A 329 15.84 36.94 -1.73
N SER A 330 16.15 35.73 -1.27
CA SER A 330 17.46 35.13 -1.48
C SER A 330 17.61 35.01 -2.99
N GLN A 331 18.39 35.91 -3.58
CA GLN A 331 18.99 35.74 -4.90
C GLN A 331 19.46 34.28 -5.00
N VAL A 332 18.77 33.50 -5.83
CA VAL A 332 19.12 32.10 -6.10
C VAL A 332 20.48 32.13 -6.77
N TYR A 333 21.54 31.84 -6.03
CA TYR A 333 22.86 31.62 -6.60
C TYR A 333 22.74 30.43 -7.57
N ASN A 334 22.76 30.75 -8.87
CA ASN A 334 22.73 29.76 -9.93
C ASN A 334 24.17 29.48 -10.36
N PRO A 335 24.75 28.32 -9.99
CA PRO A 335 26.15 27.99 -10.32
C PRO A 335 26.41 27.85 -11.83
N LEU A 336 25.36 27.85 -12.66
CA LEU A 336 25.47 27.85 -14.12
C LEU A 336 25.61 29.25 -14.74
N THR A 337 25.18 30.30 -14.04
CA THR A 337 25.22 31.67 -14.55
C THR A 337 26.14 32.60 -13.76
N ASN A 338 26.64 32.17 -12.59
CA ASN A 338 27.61 32.94 -11.82
C ASN A 338 28.59 32.01 -11.09
N PRO A 339 29.71 31.59 -11.71
CA PRO A 339 30.66 30.69 -11.07
C PRO A 339 31.51 31.44 -10.04
N ASN A 340 31.53 30.92 -8.81
CA ASN A 340 32.49 31.31 -7.78
C ASN A 340 33.93 31.09 -8.31
N PRO A 341 34.81 32.11 -8.34
CA PRO A 341 36.15 32.00 -8.91
C PRO A 341 37.06 30.99 -8.21
N ASN A 342 36.68 30.47 -7.03
CA ASN A 342 37.49 29.54 -6.23
C ASN A 342 36.98 28.08 -6.24
N GLN A 343 36.01 27.70 -7.07
CA GLN A 343 35.59 26.30 -7.20
C GLN A 343 36.20 25.65 -8.44
N ILE A 344 37.11 24.69 -8.19
CA ILE A 344 37.69 23.82 -9.22
C ILE A 344 36.54 23.07 -9.92
N GLN A 345 36.29 23.41 -11.19
CA GLN A 345 35.27 22.75 -12.00
C GLN A 345 35.77 21.35 -12.41
N ASN A 346 34.92 20.36 -12.16
CA ASN A 346 35.17 18.96 -12.52
C ASN A 346 35.22 18.82 -14.06
N PRO A 347 36.34 18.38 -14.67
CA PRO A 347 36.55 18.40 -16.13
C PRO A 347 35.58 17.50 -16.91
N TYR A 348 34.86 16.59 -16.24
CA TYR A 348 33.88 15.71 -16.88
C TYR A 348 32.57 16.42 -17.27
N ILE A 349 32.24 17.56 -16.66
CA ILE A 349 31.00 18.32 -16.96
C ILE A 349 31.16 19.14 -18.25
N LEU A 350 32.36 19.70 -18.50
CA LEU A 350 32.67 20.47 -19.72
C LEU A 350 32.66 19.63 -21.00
N ARG A 351 32.79 18.30 -20.89
CA ARG A 351 32.76 17.40 -22.06
C ARG A 351 31.33 17.09 -22.54
N GLN A 352 30.30 17.29 -21.70
CA GLN A 352 28.90 17.02 -22.06
C GLN A 352 28.17 18.27 -22.57
N LEU A 353 28.61 19.46 -22.15
CA LEU A 353 28.16 20.73 -22.72
C LEU A 353 29.03 21.00 -23.96
N GLY A 354 28.60 20.52 -25.12
CA GLY A 354 29.33 20.57 -26.40
C GLY A 354 29.68 21.98 -26.92
N ILE A 355 30.47 22.74 -26.18
CA ILE A 355 31.06 24.01 -26.56
C ILE A 355 32.48 23.71 -27.05
N ASN A 356 32.57 23.03 -28.18
CA ASN A 356 33.75 23.10 -29.04
C ASN A 356 33.26 23.59 -30.40
N LYS A 357 33.19 24.93 -30.53
CA LYS A 357 33.17 25.55 -31.85
C LYS A 357 34.56 25.36 -32.45
N SER A 358 34.59 24.72 -33.62
CA SER A 358 35.64 24.78 -34.64
C SER A 358 37.09 24.57 -34.16
N ASN A 359 37.59 23.35 -34.34
CA ASN A 359 38.88 23.17 -35.01
C ASN A 359 38.92 21.83 -35.74
N HIS A 360 39.18 21.92 -37.05
CA HIS A 360 39.67 20.84 -37.89
C HIS A 360 40.93 20.26 -37.24
N ILE A 361 40.87 19.02 -36.75
CA ILE A 361 42.07 18.19 -36.58
C ILE A 361 41.74 16.78 -37.07
N GLN A 362 42.65 16.29 -37.89
CA GLN A 362 42.67 15.02 -38.58
C GLN A 362 42.40 13.83 -37.66
N SER A 363 41.77 12.80 -38.22
CA SER A 363 41.86 11.44 -37.69
C SER A 363 43.33 11.01 -37.58
N PRO A 364 43.69 10.36 -36.45
CA PRO A 364 44.31 9.05 -36.63
C PRO A 364 43.76 7.98 -35.68
N GLN A 365 43.70 6.80 -36.30
CA GLN A 365 43.68 5.43 -35.81
C GLN A 365 43.73 5.09 -34.31
N GLN A 366 42.97 4.02 -34.02
CA GLN A 366 43.22 2.96 -33.04
C GLN A 366 43.37 3.36 -31.56
N SER A 367 42.28 3.17 -30.83
CA SER A 367 42.34 2.77 -29.42
C SER A 367 41.47 1.53 -29.27
N GLN A 368 42.11 0.35 -29.29
CA GLN A 368 41.48 -0.91 -28.90
C GLN A 368 40.86 -0.73 -27.52
N SER A 369 39.55 -0.93 -27.42
CA SER A 369 38.88 -0.98 -26.12
C SER A 369 39.36 -2.24 -25.39
N LYS A 370 40.04 -2.01 -24.27
CA LYS A 370 40.51 -3.03 -23.31
C LYS A 370 39.35 -3.48 -22.40
N LEU A 371 38.18 -3.70 -23.00
CA LEU A 371 36.93 -4.07 -22.31
C LEU A 371 36.19 -5.23 -23.00
N ALA A 372 36.85 -5.93 -23.93
CA ALA A 372 36.39 -7.19 -24.52
C ALA A 372 37.12 -8.43 -23.94
N GLN A 373 37.72 -8.31 -22.75
CA GLN A 373 38.56 -9.35 -22.15
C GLN A 373 38.08 -9.76 -20.75
N LEU A 374 36.75 -9.87 -20.57
CA LEU A 374 36.16 -10.41 -19.35
C LEU A 374 34.92 -11.28 -19.65
N GLY A 375 35.04 -12.18 -20.63
CA GLY A 375 33.96 -13.08 -21.04
C GLY A 375 34.42 -14.43 -21.60
N GLN A 376 35.69 -14.82 -21.41
CA GLN A 376 36.14 -16.18 -21.71
C GLN A 376 36.41 -16.94 -20.41
N SER A 377 35.33 -17.29 -19.72
CA SER A 377 35.36 -18.42 -18.79
C SER A 377 34.79 -19.64 -19.50
N SER A 378 35.73 -20.49 -19.94
CA SER A 378 35.63 -21.94 -20.10
C SER A 378 34.36 -22.56 -19.52
N LEU A 379 33.50 -23.11 -20.38
CA LEU A 379 32.57 -24.21 -20.08
C LEU A 379 32.00 -24.70 -21.41
N PHE A 380 32.74 -25.57 -22.10
CA PHE A 380 32.26 -26.65 -22.98
C PHE A 380 33.49 -27.43 -23.47
N LYS A 381 33.85 -28.46 -22.70
CA LYS A 381 34.39 -29.73 -23.20
C LYS A 381 33.48 -30.82 -22.67
#